data_AF-A0A356ES60-F1
#
_entry.id   AF-A0A356ES60-F1
#
_cell.length_a   1.000
_cell.length_b   1.000
_cell.length_c   1.000
_cell.angle_alpha   90.00
_cell.angle_beta   90.00
_cell.angle_gamma   90.00
#
_symmetry.space_group_name_H-M   'P 1'
#
loop_
_entity.id
_entity.type
_entity.pdbx_description
1 polymer ?
#
loop_
_entity_poly.entity_id
_entity_poly.type
_entity_poly.pdbx_seq_one_letter_code
_entity_poly.pdbx_strand_id
1 'polypeptide(L)'
;MLARQTASAILLVLFASLPCWGSEEVRYFEKDGVTYRETRRVVQRPVYETKTQQSTQTVYREQNITEVRDTVQQRWTKVTEYRWEAFWADRWNPFSQPYLAYRQVPYTRWESSTETVKVPVVSRRVVPEQRVVNVPVTTQRMVEEEVISRVAVGGPTMTMVPVASAAPARTTVPWTEPARTAQMVPIHRPTGSIGGVARHDNDPPRQGTNTAWRSSNSVQR
;
A
#
# COMPACT_ATOMS: atom_id res chain seq x y z
N MET A 1 15.21 -28.98 -43.97
CA MET A 1 14.67 -30.35 -44.11
C MET A 1 14.02 -30.74 -42.79
N LEU A 2 12.82 -31.32 -42.87
CA LEU A 2 11.97 -31.90 -41.80
C LEU A 2 11.32 -30.87 -40.87
N ALA A 3 10.17 -30.26 -41.20
CA ALA A 3 8.83 -30.82 -41.44
C ALA A 3 8.30 -31.65 -40.26
N ARG A 4 7.28 -31.12 -39.57
CA ARG A 4 6.13 -31.89 -39.09
C ARG A 4 4.95 -30.96 -38.76
N GLN A 5 4.04 -30.91 -39.74
CA GLN A 5 2.65 -30.55 -39.56
C GLN A 5 1.98 -31.58 -38.65
N THR A 6 1.14 -31.11 -37.73
CA THR A 6 0.02 -31.90 -37.21
C THR A 6 -1.19 -30.99 -37.13
N ALA A 7 -2.07 -31.16 -38.13
CA ALA A 7 -3.45 -30.71 -38.09
C ALA A 7 -4.18 -31.42 -36.94
N SER A 8 -5.06 -30.71 -36.24
CA SER A 8 -6.08 -31.34 -35.40
C SER A 8 -7.36 -30.53 -35.42
N ALA A 9 -8.29 -31.10 -36.19
CA ALA A 9 -9.72 -31.27 -35.93
C ALA A 9 -10.50 -30.13 -35.24
N ILE A 10 -11.32 -29.52 -36.08
CA ILE A 10 -12.61 -28.87 -35.82
C ILE A 10 -13.41 -29.61 -34.73
N LEU A 11 -13.86 -28.88 -33.71
CA LEU A 11 -15.10 -29.18 -32.99
C LEU A 11 -15.84 -27.86 -32.70
N LEU A 12 -16.64 -27.43 -33.67
CA LEU A 12 -17.65 -26.38 -33.52
C LEU A 12 -18.80 -26.97 -32.69
N VAL A 13 -18.72 -26.83 -31.36
CA VAL A 13 -19.88 -27.09 -30.50
C VAL A 13 -20.77 -25.85 -30.55
N LEU A 14 -21.72 -25.87 -31.48
CA LEU A 14 -22.89 -24.99 -31.43
C LEU A 14 -23.71 -25.38 -30.19
N PHE A 15 -23.48 -24.69 -29.07
CA PHE A 15 -24.44 -24.67 -27.97
C PHE A 15 -25.64 -23.84 -28.41
N ALA A 16 -26.64 -24.50 -29.00
CA ALA A 16 -27.97 -23.94 -29.15
C ALA A 16 -28.58 -23.79 -27.75
N SER A 17 -28.36 -22.61 -27.14
CA SER A 17 -29.10 -22.18 -25.96
C SER A 17 -30.54 -21.88 -26.38
N LEU A 18 -31.37 -22.92 -26.46
CA LEU A 18 -32.81 -22.73 -26.51
C LEU A 18 -33.21 -22.04 -25.19
N PRO A 19 -33.84 -20.85 -25.21
CA PRO A 19 -34.47 -20.33 -24.02
C PRO A 19 -35.56 -21.34 -23.65
N CYS A 20 -35.41 -22.00 -22.50
CA CYS A 20 -36.47 -22.78 -21.89
C CYS A 20 -37.63 -21.81 -21.66
N TRP A 21 -38.61 -21.82 -22.57
CA TRP A 21 -39.86 -21.09 -22.40
C TRP A 21 -40.55 -21.75 -21.21
N GLY A 22 -40.64 -21.01 -20.09
CA GLY A 22 -41.25 -21.51 -18.86
C GLY A 22 -42.60 -22.14 -19.19
N SER A 23 -42.79 -23.38 -18.75
CA SER A 23 -44.05 -24.11 -18.88
C SER A 23 -45.15 -23.26 -18.24
N GLU A 24 -46.08 -22.78 -19.08
CA GLU A 24 -47.26 -22.06 -18.61
C GLU A 24 -48.35 -23.09 -18.31
N GLU A 25 -48.59 -23.35 -17.03
CA GLU A 25 -49.69 -24.22 -16.61
C GLU A 25 -50.93 -23.36 -16.35
N VAL A 26 -51.99 -23.62 -17.11
CA VAL A 26 -53.28 -22.93 -16.97
C VAL A 26 -54.26 -23.89 -16.32
N ARG A 27 -54.70 -23.55 -15.11
CA ARG A 27 -55.70 -24.32 -14.37
C ARG A 27 -56.94 -23.48 -14.12
N TYR A 28 -58.10 -24.08 -14.42
CA TYR A 28 -59.39 -23.47 -14.12
C TYR A 28 -59.88 -24.02 -12.77
N PHE A 29 -60.33 -23.14 -11.90
CA PHE A 29 -61.03 -23.53 -10.68
C PHE A 29 -62.17 -22.57 -10.38
N GLU A 30 -63.21 -23.11 -9.76
CA GLU A 30 -64.42 -22.37 -9.41
C GLU A 30 -64.42 -22.06 -7.92
N LYS A 31 -64.61 -20.80 -7.58
CA LYS A 31 -64.74 -20.36 -6.20
C LYS A 31 -65.80 -19.27 -6.13
N ASP A 32 -66.79 -19.46 -5.26
CA ASP A 32 -67.88 -18.50 -5.03
C ASP A 32 -68.68 -18.14 -6.31
N GLY A 33 -68.89 -19.11 -7.21
CA GLY A 33 -69.67 -18.92 -8.45
C GLY A 33 -68.97 -18.11 -9.56
N VAL A 34 -67.67 -17.82 -9.39
CA VAL A 34 -66.82 -17.14 -10.38
C VAL A 34 -65.73 -18.11 -10.83
N THR A 35 -65.58 -18.26 -12.15
CA THR A 35 -64.54 -19.08 -12.76
C THR A 35 -63.25 -18.27 -12.86
N TYR A 36 -62.21 -18.72 -12.16
CA TYR A 36 -60.88 -18.13 -12.23
C TYR A 36 -59.97 -18.97 -13.13
N ARG A 37 -59.24 -18.29 -14.01
CA ARG A 37 -58.09 -18.83 -14.74
C ARG A 37 -56.84 -18.54 -13.92
N GLU A 38 -56.24 -19.58 -13.35
CA GLU A 38 -54.93 -19.53 -12.70
C GLU A 38 -53.87 -19.87 -13.75
N THR A 39 -53.04 -18.89 -14.10
CA THR A 39 -51.85 -19.09 -14.94
C THR A 39 -50.63 -19.09 -14.03
N ARG A 40 -49.94 -20.23 -13.97
CA ARG A 40 -48.66 -20.41 -13.28
C ARG A 40 -47.53 -20.29 -14.28
N ARG A 41 -46.59 -19.39 -14.03
CA ARG A 41 -45.42 -19.18 -14.89
C ARG A 41 -44.16 -19.19 -14.04
N VAL A 42 -43.24 -20.10 -14.33
CA VAL A 42 -41.90 -20.08 -13.76
C VAL A 42 -41.06 -19.06 -14.54
N VAL A 43 -40.63 -18.00 -13.87
CA VAL A 43 -39.78 -16.94 -14.42
C VAL A 43 -38.42 -17.01 -13.72
N GLN A 44 -37.33 -16.93 -14.48
CA GLN A 44 -36.00 -16.81 -13.89
C GLN A 44 -35.76 -15.35 -13.49
N ARG A 45 -35.66 -15.08 -12.18
CA ARG A 45 -35.31 -13.77 -11.64
C ARG A 45 -33.82 -13.74 -11.29
N PRO A 46 -33.06 -12.72 -11.73
CA PRO A 46 -31.68 -12.56 -11.29
C PRO A 46 -31.64 -12.11 -9.83
N VAL A 47 -30.92 -12.87 -9.00
CA VAL A 47 -30.66 -12.55 -7.59
C VAL A 47 -29.15 -12.34 -7.42
N TYR A 48 -28.77 -11.23 -6.81
CA TYR A 48 -27.37 -10.92 -6.50
C TYR A 48 -27.02 -11.47 -5.12
N GLU A 49 -26.11 -12.44 -5.07
CA GLU A 49 -25.56 -12.97 -3.82
C GLU A 49 -24.14 -12.43 -3.62
N THR A 50 -23.85 -11.82 -2.48
CA THR A 50 -22.49 -11.40 -2.11
C THR A 50 -21.87 -12.45 -1.22
N LYS A 51 -20.79 -13.08 -1.70
CA LYS A 51 -20.04 -14.10 -0.95
C LYS A 51 -18.63 -13.61 -0.68
N THR A 52 -18.14 -13.85 0.54
CA THR A 52 -16.75 -13.54 0.88
C THR A 52 -15.85 -14.63 0.33
N GLN A 53 -14.91 -14.26 -0.55
CA GLN A 53 -13.90 -15.18 -1.07
C GLN A 53 -12.53 -14.81 -0.49
N GLN A 54 -11.78 -15.81 -0.04
CA GLN A 54 -10.40 -15.62 0.40
C GLN A 54 -9.50 -15.49 -0.83
N SER A 55 -8.78 -14.37 -0.92
CA SER A 55 -7.79 -14.11 -1.95
C SER A 55 -6.44 -13.83 -1.31
N THR A 56 -5.40 -14.52 -1.77
CA THR A 56 -4.02 -14.28 -1.32
C THR A 56 -3.43 -13.13 -2.11
N GLN A 57 -3.04 -12.06 -1.42
CA GLN A 57 -2.38 -10.89 -2.02
C GLN A 57 -0.97 -10.75 -1.45
N THR A 58 0.01 -10.49 -2.33
CA THR A 58 1.37 -10.17 -1.93
C THR A 58 1.44 -8.68 -1.60
N VAL A 59 1.58 -8.36 -0.31
CA VAL A 59 1.75 -6.99 0.17
C VAL A 59 3.22 -6.79 0.50
N TYR A 60 3.78 -5.70 0.00
CA TYR A 60 5.16 -5.32 0.28
C TYR A 60 5.24 -4.57 1.59
N ARG A 61 5.87 -5.16 2.61
CA ARG A 61 6.11 -4.51 3.90
C ARG A 61 7.55 -4.09 4.02
N GLU A 62 7.74 -2.98 4.71
CA GLU A 62 9.05 -2.43 4.95
C GLU A 62 9.59 -2.97 6.26
N GLN A 63 10.78 -3.55 6.19
CA GLN A 63 11.48 -4.08 7.32
C GLN A 63 12.78 -3.32 7.48
N ASN A 64 13.03 -2.82 8.69
CA ASN A 64 14.32 -2.26 9.06
C ASN A 64 15.21 -3.40 9.53
N ILE A 65 16.34 -3.60 8.84
CA ILE A 65 17.35 -4.60 9.18
C ILE A 65 18.58 -3.86 9.65
N THR A 66 19.07 -4.22 10.84
CA THR A 66 20.33 -3.69 11.38
C THR A 66 21.44 -4.67 11.09
N GLU A 67 22.40 -4.27 10.27
CA GLU A 67 23.58 -5.06 9.91
C GLU A 67 24.83 -4.41 10.51
N VAL A 68 25.67 -5.20 11.18
CA VAL A 68 26.95 -4.70 11.67
C VAL A 68 27.94 -4.72 10.51
N ARG A 69 28.47 -3.55 10.13
CA ARG A 69 29.48 -3.41 9.08
C ARG A 69 30.80 -2.95 9.66
N ASP A 70 31.87 -3.64 9.27
CA ASP A 70 33.23 -3.24 9.60
C ASP A 70 33.58 -1.99 8.77
N THR A 71 33.85 -0.89 9.46
CA THR A 71 34.27 0.38 8.84
C THR A 71 35.66 0.72 9.34
N VAL A 72 36.58 0.92 8.41
CA VAL A 72 37.95 1.35 8.72
C VAL A 72 37.94 2.84 9.04
N GLN A 73 38.38 3.20 10.24
CA GLN A 73 38.51 4.58 10.69
C GLN A 73 39.96 4.92 10.97
N GLN A 74 40.41 6.08 10.51
CA GLN A 74 41.72 6.61 10.82
C GLN A 74 41.61 7.58 12.00
N ARG A 75 42.23 7.24 13.12
CA ARG A 75 42.33 8.10 14.31
C ARG A 75 43.72 8.70 14.38
N TRP A 76 43.79 10.02 14.58
CA TRP A 76 45.03 10.74 14.85
C TRP A 76 45.18 10.95 16.35
N THR A 77 46.26 10.44 16.92
CA THR A 77 46.55 10.57 18.35
C THR A 77 47.83 11.39 18.51
N LYS A 78 47.78 12.37 19.42
CA LYS A 78 48.96 13.16 19.80
C LYS A 78 49.81 12.32 20.74
N VAL A 79 51.02 11.97 20.31
CA VAL A 79 51.99 11.21 21.11
C VAL A 79 53.07 12.16 21.57
N THR A 80 53.32 12.21 22.88
CA THR A 80 54.39 13.02 23.47
C THR A 80 55.44 12.09 24.06
N GLU A 81 56.64 12.13 23.50
CA GLU A 81 57.80 11.36 23.95
C GLU A 81 58.80 12.32 24.62
N TYR A 82 59.30 11.98 25.81
CA TYR A 82 60.39 12.72 26.42
C TYR A 82 61.72 12.20 25.91
N ARG A 83 62.56 13.09 25.37
CA ARG A 83 63.91 12.75 24.93
C ARG A 83 64.92 13.56 25.74
N TRP A 84 66.03 12.92 26.10
CA TRP A 84 67.16 13.61 26.68
C TRP A 84 67.87 14.40 25.60
N GLU A 85 67.84 15.72 25.70
CA GLU A 85 68.58 16.61 24.83
C GLU A 85 69.72 17.24 25.60
N ALA A 86 70.91 17.20 24.99
CA ALA A 86 72.08 17.87 25.50
C ALA A 86 71.95 19.38 25.27
N PHE A 87 72.27 20.17 26.28
CA PHE A 87 72.37 21.62 26.17
C PHE A 87 73.53 22.13 27.01
N TRP A 88 74.07 23.29 26.62
CA TRP A 88 75.10 23.97 27.40
C TRP A 88 74.44 24.81 28.49
N ALA A 89 74.58 24.39 29.74
CA ALA A 89 74.19 25.17 30.90
C ALA A 89 75.17 26.35 31.07
N ASP A 90 74.68 27.47 31.62
CA ASP A 90 75.47 28.66 31.96
C ASP A 90 76.27 29.32 30.82
N ARG A 91 75.96 29.02 29.54
CA ARG A 91 76.64 29.62 28.37
C ARG A 91 76.68 31.15 28.36
N TRP A 92 75.69 31.79 28.99
CA TRP A 92 75.55 33.25 29.03
C TRP A 92 75.96 33.87 30.37
N ASN A 93 76.40 33.07 31.34
CA ASN A 93 76.87 33.56 32.64
C ASN A 93 78.39 33.75 32.59
N PRO A 94 78.92 34.98 32.67
CA PRO A 94 80.36 35.22 32.57
C PRO A 94 81.14 34.79 33.84
N PHE A 95 80.47 34.44 34.94
CA PHE A 95 81.09 34.07 36.21
C PHE A 95 81.14 32.56 36.47
N SER A 96 80.53 31.75 35.59
CA SER A 96 80.51 30.29 35.70
C SER A 96 81.01 29.67 34.40
N GLN A 97 81.71 28.54 34.50
CA GLN A 97 82.12 27.80 33.30
C GLN A 97 80.92 27.07 32.70
N PRO A 98 80.64 27.21 31.39
CA PRO A 98 79.57 26.46 30.77
C PRO A 98 79.89 24.97 30.80
N TYR A 99 78.90 24.16 31.13
CA TYR A 99 79.04 22.71 31.19
C TYR A 99 77.92 22.01 30.43
N LEU A 100 78.22 20.79 29.97
CA LEU A 100 77.26 19.96 29.26
C LEU A 100 76.25 19.39 30.27
N ALA A 101 74.98 19.69 30.07
CA ALA A 101 73.88 19.16 30.85
C ALA A 101 72.86 18.48 29.94
N TYR A 102 72.03 17.63 30.54
CA TYR A 102 70.92 16.97 29.85
C TYR A 102 69.61 17.41 30.48
N ARG A 103 68.61 17.67 29.63
CA ARG A 103 67.24 17.91 30.08
C ARG A 103 66.27 17.07 29.28
N GLN A 104 65.15 16.71 29.90
CA GLN A 104 64.06 16.06 29.20
C GLN A 104 63.26 17.10 28.44
N VAL A 105 63.18 16.95 27.11
CA VAL A 105 62.38 17.81 26.24
C VAL A 105 61.20 17.00 25.70
N PRO A 106 59.96 17.50 25.82
CA PRO A 106 58.80 16.82 25.26
C PRO A 106 58.78 17.01 23.75
N TYR A 107 58.93 15.91 23.01
CA TYR A 107 58.73 15.87 21.57
C TYR A 107 57.32 15.39 21.27
N THR A 108 56.53 16.26 20.63
CA THR A 108 55.15 15.93 20.26
C THR A 108 55.08 15.62 18.78
N ARG A 109 54.50 14.47 18.43
CA ARG A 109 54.13 14.14 17.05
C ARG A 109 52.70 13.60 16.97
N TRP A 110 52.10 13.76 15.80
CA TRP A 110 50.83 13.12 15.47
C TRP A 110 51.11 11.74 14.91
N GLU A 111 50.46 10.73 15.46
CA GLU A 111 50.51 9.36 14.96
C GLU A 111 49.13 8.97 14.44
N SER A 112 49.09 8.46 13.21
CA SER A 112 47.86 7.92 12.62
C SER A 112 47.75 6.43 12.93
N SER A 113 46.64 6.02 13.52
CA SER A 113 46.29 4.62 13.72
C SER A 113 45.01 4.30 12.96
N THR A 114 45.00 3.15 12.30
CA THR A 114 43.85 2.64 11.55
C THR A 114 43.15 1.58 12.39
N GLU A 115 41.90 1.83 12.75
CA GLU A 115 41.08 0.94 13.58
C GLU A 115 39.86 0.46 12.78
N THR A 116 39.59 -0.84 12.80
CA THR A 116 38.37 -1.40 12.22
C THR A 116 37.26 -1.37 13.26
N VAL A 117 36.29 -0.49 13.08
CA VAL A 117 35.16 -0.30 14.00
C VAL A 117 33.92 -0.96 13.43
N LYS A 118 33.24 -1.75 14.27
CA LYS A 118 31.93 -2.35 13.96
C LYS A 118 30.83 -1.30 14.11
N VAL A 119 30.28 -0.86 12.99
CA VAL A 119 29.23 0.16 12.96
C VAL A 119 27.89 -0.51 12.61
N PRO A 120 26.84 -0.38 13.44
CA PRO A 120 25.51 -0.85 13.08
C PRO A 120 24.93 0.07 11.99
N VAL A 121 24.62 -0.51 10.84
CA VAL A 121 23.96 0.17 9.72
C VAL A 121 22.53 -0.33 9.63
N VAL A 122 21.57 0.58 9.83
CA VAL A 122 20.15 0.28 9.65
C VAL A 122 19.77 0.51 8.19
N SER A 123 19.27 -0.52 7.52
CA SER A 123 18.79 -0.44 6.14
C SER A 123 17.31 -0.82 6.06
N ARG A 124 16.57 -0.15 5.18
CA ARG A 124 15.16 -0.43 4.90
C ARG A 124 15.07 -1.36 3.70
N ARG A 125 14.50 -2.54 3.90
CA ARG A 125 14.25 -3.51 2.84
C ARG A 125 12.75 -3.75 2.71
N VAL A 126 12.29 -3.82 1.48
CA VAL A 126 10.91 -4.20 1.18
C VAL A 126 10.85 -5.72 1.04
N VAL A 127 10.01 -6.36 1.84
CA VAL A 127 9.85 -7.83 1.88
C VAL A 127 8.43 -8.19 1.46
N PRO A 128 8.24 -9.15 0.54
CA PRO A 128 6.92 -9.62 0.18
C PRO A 128 6.31 -10.43 1.33
N GLU A 129 5.13 -10.03 1.78
CA GLU A 129 4.32 -10.76 2.75
C GLU A 129 3.03 -11.23 2.08
N GLN A 130 2.71 -12.51 2.19
CA GLN A 130 1.43 -13.03 1.72
C GLN A 130 0.36 -12.74 2.78
N ARG A 131 -0.67 -11.98 2.37
CA ARG A 131 -1.83 -11.69 3.22
C ARG A 131 -3.08 -12.29 2.58
N VAL A 132 -3.81 -13.09 3.36
CA VAL A 132 -5.15 -13.53 2.96
C VAL A 132 -6.12 -12.38 3.22
N VAL A 133 -6.79 -11.92 2.17
CA VAL A 133 -7.79 -10.87 2.22
C VAL A 133 -9.14 -11.47 1.85
N ASN A 134 -10.14 -11.19 2.68
CA ASN A 134 -11.52 -11.54 2.43
C ASN A 134 -12.13 -10.49 1.49
N VAL A 135 -12.31 -10.85 0.22
CA VAL A 135 -12.88 -9.97 -0.80
C VAL A 135 -14.36 -10.34 -1.01
N PRO A 136 -15.31 -9.41 -0.83
CA PRO A 136 -16.69 -9.67 -1.18
C PRO A 136 -16.82 -9.74 -2.71
N VAL A 137 -17.31 -10.86 -3.22
CA VAL A 137 -17.59 -11.07 -4.63
C VAL A 137 -19.09 -11.21 -4.80
N THR A 138 -19.70 -10.31 -5.57
CA THR A 138 -21.11 -10.37 -5.91
C THR A 138 -21.29 -11.22 -7.16
N THR A 139 -22.00 -12.34 -7.03
CA THR A 139 -22.33 -13.22 -8.14
C THR A 139 -23.82 -13.17 -8.42
N GLN A 140 -24.18 -13.05 -9.70
CA GLN A 140 -25.56 -13.14 -10.14
C GLN A 140 -25.96 -14.61 -10.30
N ARG A 141 -27.01 -15.02 -9.61
CA ARG A 141 -27.63 -16.34 -9.77
C ARG A 141 -29.06 -16.17 -10.27
N MET A 142 -29.44 -16.96 -11.27
CA MET A 142 -30.84 -17.05 -11.69
C MET A 142 -31.58 -17.95 -10.72
N VAL A 143 -32.64 -17.43 -10.10
CA VAL A 143 -33.52 -18.18 -9.21
C VAL A 143 -34.88 -18.31 -9.89
N GLU A 144 -35.43 -19.50 -9.89
CA GLU A 144 -36.77 -19.76 -10.40
C GLU A 144 -37.80 -19.20 -9.42
N GLU A 145 -38.66 -18.33 -9.92
CA GLU A 145 -39.77 -17.74 -9.18
C GLU A 145 -41.08 -18.13 -9.88
N GLU A 146 -41.99 -18.78 -9.16
CA GLU A 146 -43.30 -19.13 -9.67
C GLU A 146 -44.24 -17.93 -9.49
N VAL A 147 -44.63 -17.30 -10.60
CA VAL A 147 -45.61 -16.22 -10.62
C VAL A 147 -46.99 -16.82 -10.91
N ILE A 148 -47.89 -16.75 -9.93
CA ILE A 148 -49.28 -17.20 -10.05
C ILE A 148 -50.16 -15.99 -10.32
N SER A 149 -50.72 -15.90 -11.51
CA SER A 149 -51.70 -14.87 -11.88
C SER A 149 -53.09 -15.50 -11.92
N ARG A 150 -54.07 -14.83 -11.30
CA ARG A 150 -55.47 -15.26 -11.29
C ARG A 150 -56.32 -14.20 -11.96
N VAL A 151 -57.02 -14.58 -13.02
CA VAL A 151 -57.91 -13.70 -13.77
C VAL A 151 -59.30 -14.32 -13.77
N ALA A 152 -60.34 -13.56 -13.39
CA ALA A 152 -61.73 -14.00 -13.51
C ALA A 152 -62.12 -14.01 -15.00
N VAL A 153 -62.53 -15.16 -15.52
CA VAL A 153 -62.88 -15.34 -16.94
C VAL A 153 -64.40 -15.47 -17.14
N GLY A 154 -65.15 -15.74 -16.07
CA GLY A 154 -66.61 -15.77 -16.10
C GLY A 154 -67.21 -15.64 -14.71
N GLY A 155 -68.30 -14.90 -14.61
CA GLY A 155 -69.14 -14.74 -13.42
C GLY A 155 -70.52 -14.22 -13.84
N PRO A 156 -71.55 -14.32 -12.97
CA PRO A 156 -72.90 -13.89 -13.30
C PRO A 156 -72.91 -12.40 -13.69
N THR A 157 -73.73 -12.07 -14.69
CA THR A 157 -73.87 -10.73 -15.28
C THR A 157 -74.19 -9.70 -14.18
N MET A 158 -73.17 -9.02 -13.68
CA MET A 158 -73.35 -7.90 -12.77
C MET A 158 -73.61 -6.64 -13.59
N THR A 159 -74.75 -6.00 -13.31
CA THR A 159 -75.14 -4.70 -13.83
C THR A 159 -74.02 -3.70 -13.60
N MET A 160 -73.46 -3.17 -14.69
CA MET A 160 -72.48 -2.10 -14.67
C MET A 160 -73.06 -0.84 -14.01
N VAL A 161 -72.52 -0.44 -12.87
CA VAL A 161 -72.62 0.94 -12.37
C VAL A 161 -71.32 1.64 -12.76
N PRO A 162 -71.35 2.78 -13.45
CA PRO A 162 -70.13 3.46 -13.87
C PRO A 162 -69.42 4.04 -12.63
N VAL A 163 -68.26 3.49 -12.30
CA VAL A 163 -67.28 4.14 -11.43
C VAL A 163 -66.55 5.19 -12.26
N ALA A 164 -66.68 6.45 -11.83
CA ALA A 164 -65.95 7.58 -12.38
C ALA A 164 -64.43 7.30 -12.33
N SER A 165 -63.75 7.54 -13.44
CA SER A 165 -62.29 7.54 -13.52
C SER A 165 -61.71 8.58 -12.56
N ALA A 166 -61.20 8.12 -11.42
CA ALA A 166 -60.27 8.90 -10.62
C ALA A 166 -58.88 8.79 -11.26
N ALA A 167 -58.39 9.91 -11.78
CA ALA A 167 -57.04 10.03 -12.32
C ALA A 167 -55.98 9.68 -11.25
N PRO A 168 -54.88 8.99 -11.59
CA PRO A 168 -53.81 8.72 -10.64
C PRO A 168 -53.08 10.03 -10.32
N ALA A 169 -53.22 10.51 -9.09
CA ALA A 169 -52.34 11.53 -8.54
C ALA A 169 -50.91 10.96 -8.48
N ARG A 170 -50.03 11.49 -9.35
CA ARG A 170 -48.58 11.28 -9.29
C ARG A 170 -48.08 11.74 -7.92
N THR A 171 -47.78 10.81 -7.03
CA THR A 171 -46.96 11.09 -5.86
C THR A 171 -45.51 11.18 -6.34
N THR A 172 -45.04 12.40 -6.53
CA THR A 172 -43.62 12.69 -6.73
C THR A 172 -42.96 12.66 -5.35
N VAL A 173 -42.21 11.59 -5.08
CA VAL A 173 -41.25 11.58 -3.97
C VAL A 173 -40.07 12.47 -4.36
N PRO A 174 -39.69 13.47 -3.53
CA PRO A 174 -38.51 14.28 -3.80
C PRO A 174 -37.24 13.43 -3.56
N TRP A 175 -36.40 13.40 -4.58
CA TRP A 175 -35.03 12.90 -4.53
C TRP A 175 -34.21 13.78 -3.58
N THR A 176 -33.80 13.23 -2.43
CA THR A 176 -32.87 13.89 -1.52
C THR A 176 -31.45 13.70 -2.05
N GLU A 177 -30.84 14.81 -2.42
CA GLU A 177 -29.47 14.92 -2.91
C GLU A 177 -28.47 14.71 -1.74
N PRO A 178 -27.40 13.91 -1.90
CA PRO A 178 -26.38 13.83 -0.86
C PRO A 178 -25.51 15.09 -0.88
N ALA A 179 -25.52 15.82 0.25
CA ALA A 179 -24.69 16.98 0.49
C ALA A 179 -23.20 16.66 0.27
N ARG A 180 -22.60 17.31 -0.74
CA ARG A 180 -21.15 17.48 -0.85
C ARG A 180 -20.75 18.75 -0.12
N THR A 181 -20.18 18.65 1.08
CA THR A 181 -19.11 19.59 1.50
C THR A 181 -18.34 19.01 2.69
N ALA A 182 -17.11 18.57 2.45
CA ALA A 182 -16.05 18.55 3.45
C ALA A 182 -14.74 18.85 2.71
N GLN A 183 -14.43 20.14 2.59
CA GLN A 183 -13.12 20.59 2.13
C GLN A 183 -12.11 20.26 3.24
N MET A 184 -11.12 19.43 2.91
CA MET A 184 -9.97 19.19 3.78
C MET A 184 -9.13 20.47 3.90
N VAL A 185 -8.89 20.88 5.15
CA VAL A 185 -7.95 21.93 5.51
C VAL A 185 -6.51 21.43 5.26
N PRO A 186 -5.64 22.19 4.58
CA PRO A 186 -4.23 21.82 4.47
C PRO A 186 -3.51 22.07 5.80
N ILE A 187 -3.05 20.99 6.42
CA ILE A 187 -2.16 21.03 7.59
C ILE A 187 -0.82 21.63 7.14
N HIS A 188 -0.49 22.81 7.63
CA HIS A 188 0.84 23.39 7.50
C HIS A 188 1.84 22.54 8.28
N ARG A 189 2.80 21.95 7.56
CA ARG A 189 3.94 21.24 8.12
C ARG A 189 5.01 22.28 8.49
N PRO A 190 5.44 22.41 9.75
CA PRO A 190 6.60 23.23 10.06
C PRO A 190 7.85 22.53 9.50
N THR A 191 8.41 23.06 8.42
CA THR A 191 9.79 22.83 8.01
C THR A 191 10.72 23.51 9.01
N GLY A 192 10.93 22.85 10.15
CA GLY A 192 12.10 23.11 11.00
C GLY A 192 13.29 22.36 10.42
N SER A 193 14.30 23.09 9.97
CA SER A 193 15.62 22.55 9.65
C SER A 193 16.27 21.98 10.91
N ILE A 194 16.09 20.69 11.15
CA ILE A 194 16.81 19.96 12.20
C ILE A 194 18.18 19.62 11.62
N GLY A 195 19.25 20.25 12.12
CA GLY A 195 20.63 19.81 11.82
C GLY A 195 21.65 20.91 11.60
N GLY A 196 21.70 21.95 12.43
CA GLY A 196 22.88 22.82 12.54
C GLY A 196 23.81 22.26 13.61
N VAL A 197 24.95 21.69 13.21
CA VAL A 197 26.00 21.30 14.17
C VAL A 197 26.56 22.60 14.76
N ALA A 198 26.24 22.88 16.03
CA ALA A 198 26.88 23.94 16.78
C ALA A 198 28.39 23.66 16.80
N ARG A 199 29.16 24.48 16.08
CA ARG A 199 30.62 24.42 16.12
C ARG A 199 31.07 24.85 17.50
N HIS A 200 31.61 23.90 18.26
CA HIS A 200 32.27 24.18 19.52
C HIS A 200 33.72 24.61 19.20
N ASP A 201 34.22 25.67 19.83
CA ASP A 201 35.52 26.28 19.52
C ASP A 201 36.76 25.37 19.72
N ASN A 202 36.56 24.12 20.18
CA ASN A 202 37.59 23.12 20.45
C ASN A 202 37.51 21.87 19.54
N ASP A 203 36.73 21.88 18.46
CA ASP A 203 36.62 20.70 17.58
C ASP A 203 37.84 20.61 16.63
N PRO A 204 38.61 19.51 16.61
CA PRO A 204 39.73 19.34 15.69
C PRO A 204 39.29 19.44 14.22
N PRO A 205 40.20 19.77 13.27
CA PRO A 205 39.86 19.94 11.87
C PRO A 205 39.31 18.63 11.28
N ARG A 206 37.99 18.56 11.13
CA ARG A 206 37.31 17.51 10.38
C ARG A 206 37.53 17.74 8.88
N GLN A 207 38.62 17.23 8.35
CA GLN A 207 38.74 16.98 6.90
C GLN A 207 37.94 15.72 6.58
N GLY A 208 36.61 15.86 6.63
CA GLY A 208 35.65 14.83 6.28
C GLY A 208 34.50 15.52 5.57
N THR A 209 34.58 15.46 4.25
CA THR A 209 33.56 15.88 3.28
C THR A 209 32.14 15.92 3.82
N ASN A 210 31.49 17.06 3.59
CA ASN A 210 30.04 17.20 3.53
C ASN A 210 29.45 16.07 2.68
N THR A 211 29.07 14.96 3.32
CA THR A 211 28.19 13.97 2.71
C THR A 211 26.79 14.53 2.88
N ALA A 212 26.54 15.65 2.20
CA ALA A 212 25.20 16.05 1.86
C ALA A 212 24.61 14.86 1.10
N TRP A 213 23.62 14.22 1.70
CA TRP A 213 22.78 13.23 1.04
C TRP A 213 22.21 13.86 -0.22
N ARG A 214 22.90 13.69 -1.36
CA ARG A 214 22.33 14.00 -2.66
C ARG A 214 21.29 12.92 -2.92
N SER A 215 20.03 13.24 -2.70
CA SER A 215 18.93 12.52 -3.34
C SER A 215 19.12 12.66 -4.85
N SER A 216 19.47 11.58 -5.53
CA SER A 216 19.44 11.51 -6.98
C SER A 216 17.99 11.63 -7.44
N ASN A 217 17.57 12.83 -7.78
CA ASN A 217 16.33 13.11 -8.49
C ASN A 217 16.66 13.97 -9.71
N SER A 218 16.82 13.31 -10.85
CA SER A 218 16.66 13.91 -12.18
C SER A 218 16.64 12.77 -13.20
N VAL A 219 15.82 12.70 -14.24
CA VAL A 219 14.65 13.40 -14.75
C VAL A 219 14.24 12.53 -15.95
N GLN A 220 12.94 12.40 -16.21
CA GLN A 220 12.40 11.81 -17.44
C GLN A 220 12.96 12.46 -18.70
N ARG A 221 13.33 11.66 -19.70
CA ARG A 221 12.94 11.84 -21.11
C ARG A 221 12.98 10.51 -21.83
#